data_AF-A0A8H9MK58-F1
#
_entry.id   AF-A0A8H9MK58-F1
#
_cell.length_a   1.000
_cell.length_b   1.000
_cell.length_c   1.000
_cell.angle_alpha   90.00
_cell.angle_beta   90.00
_cell.angle_gamma   90.00
#
_symmetry.space_group_name_H-M   'P 1'
#
loop_
_entity.id
_entity.type
_entity.pdbx_description
1 polymer ?
#
loop_
_entity_poly.entity_id
_entity_poly.type
_entity_poly.pdbx_seq_one_letter_code
_entity_poly.pdbx_strand_id
1 'polypeptide(L)'
;MALTLVKLPQSDMEVLKAYLDDEEHRFHQDLTPAQRIALKRSLEIGLELQRIRKTRPANITQTAEGPQIHAADSQPETDTHSSSSALPGDRAGRLTQIHLPITSEERSDRIFELLILTREWLNEAPLTYQEVWRKLIPRMASHAQPQYVCDLWYALGIFPAIDFHRSQSQLALVTVAETLGTVEVRNHALRALVDRVTLIPETLALVAQIRRSSTPEIRRRLSSTAEITGVQMRARLRSLEALGALQNEQGWSITNLGAEVLETLSVSLNDIAIPRPRPSEPGRDASRLDGIGFLEL
;
A
#
# COMPACT_ATOMS: atom_id res chain seq x y z
N MET A 1 9.31 19.72 -6.31
CA MET A 1 10.20 20.74 -6.93
C MET A 1 11.65 20.27 -7.02
N ALA A 2 12.32 19.89 -5.92
CA ALA A 2 13.71 19.40 -5.95
C ALA A 2 13.94 18.22 -6.94
N LEU A 3 13.05 17.22 -6.97
CA LEU A 3 13.13 16.10 -7.93
C LEU A 3 13.02 16.54 -9.39
N THR A 4 12.31 17.63 -9.67
CA THR A 4 12.21 18.21 -11.01
C THR A 4 13.52 18.90 -11.39
N LEU A 5 14.16 19.59 -10.44
CA LEU A 5 15.45 20.27 -10.63
C LEU A 5 16.59 19.29 -10.90
N VAL A 6 16.56 18.09 -10.32
CA VAL A 6 17.58 17.04 -10.56
C VAL A 6 17.65 16.61 -12.04
N LYS A 7 16.60 16.86 -12.83
CA LYS A 7 16.57 16.59 -14.28
C LYS A 7 17.29 17.66 -15.11
N LEU A 8 17.55 18.84 -14.55
CA LEU A 8 18.26 19.90 -15.25
C LEU A 8 19.76 19.57 -15.35
N PRO A 9 20.42 19.98 -16.44
CA PRO A 9 21.89 19.99 -16.50
C PRO A 9 22.49 20.73 -15.30
N GLN A 10 23.64 20.26 -14.80
CA GLN A 10 24.31 20.90 -13.66
C GLN A 10 24.63 22.38 -13.94
N SER A 11 25.01 22.71 -15.18
CA SER A 11 25.24 24.09 -15.62
C SER A 11 24.03 24.99 -15.37
N ASP A 12 22.84 24.48 -15.66
CA ASP A 12 21.60 25.25 -15.56
C ASP A 12 21.21 25.45 -14.09
N MET A 13 21.47 24.43 -13.26
CA MET A 13 21.30 24.54 -11.81
C MET A 13 22.26 25.56 -11.19
N GLU A 14 23.51 25.62 -11.65
CA GLU A 14 24.50 26.60 -11.19
C GLU A 14 24.13 28.03 -11.62
N VAL A 15 23.62 28.22 -12.84
CA VAL A 15 23.09 29.51 -13.31
C VAL A 15 21.88 29.95 -12.47
N LEU A 16 20.94 29.04 -12.20
CA LEU A 16 19.81 29.30 -11.29
C LEU A 16 20.28 29.66 -9.87
N LYS A 17 21.35 29.03 -9.38
CA LYS A 17 21.95 29.36 -8.08
C LYS A 17 22.48 30.78 -8.08
N ALA A 18 23.24 31.15 -9.11
CA ALA A 18 23.80 32.50 -9.25
C ALA A 18 22.70 33.57 -9.29
N TYR A 19 21.60 33.33 -10.04
CA TYR A 19 20.45 34.23 -10.06
C TYR A 19 19.74 34.33 -8.71
N LEU A 20 19.68 33.24 -7.94
CA LEU A 20 19.08 33.24 -6.61
C LEU A 20 19.97 33.87 -5.54
N ASP A 21 21.28 33.91 -5.75
CA ASP A 21 22.24 34.54 -4.84
C ASP A 21 22.40 36.05 -5.10
N ASP A 22 22.13 36.51 -6.33
CA ASP A 22 22.08 37.93 -6.68
C ASP A 22 20.71 38.53 -6.34
N GLU A 23 20.57 39.14 -5.15
CA GLU A 23 19.30 39.72 -4.68
C GLU A 23 18.76 40.85 -5.57
N GLU A 24 19.61 41.49 -6.38
CA GLU A 24 19.22 42.56 -7.30
C GLU A 24 18.73 42.02 -8.66
N HIS A 25 18.89 40.72 -8.92
CA HIS A 25 18.48 40.10 -10.17
C HIS A 25 16.96 40.21 -10.37
N ARG A 26 16.52 40.59 -11.58
CA ARG A 26 15.09 40.79 -11.93
C ARG A 26 14.20 39.61 -11.55
N PHE A 27 14.74 38.39 -11.57
CA PHE A 27 14.06 37.17 -11.14
C PHE A 27 13.49 37.22 -9.70
N HIS A 28 14.10 37.99 -8.80
CA HIS A 28 13.61 38.18 -7.44
C HIS A 28 12.35 39.03 -7.35
N GLN A 29 12.08 39.88 -8.35
CA GLN A 29 10.89 40.75 -8.36
C GLN A 29 9.59 39.95 -8.45
N ASP A 30 9.65 38.75 -9.03
CA ASP A 30 8.50 37.87 -9.24
C ASP A 30 8.30 36.85 -8.10
N LEU A 31 9.17 36.84 -7.09
CA LEU A 31 9.16 35.85 -6.01
C LEU A 31 9.00 36.50 -4.63
N THR A 32 8.07 35.97 -3.83
CA THR A 32 7.98 36.31 -2.41
C THR A 32 9.23 35.82 -1.66
N PRO A 33 9.63 36.46 -0.54
CA PRO A 33 10.77 36.00 0.28
C PRO A 33 10.69 34.51 0.66
N ALA A 34 9.50 34.01 0.99
CA ALA A 34 9.29 32.60 1.32
C ALA A 34 9.54 31.66 0.12
N GLN A 35 9.08 32.04 -1.07
CA GLN A 35 9.33 31.28 -2.30
C GLN A 35 10.82 31.24 -2.65
N ARG A 36 11.54 32.36 -2.45
CA ARG A 36 12.99 32.42 -2.67
C ARG A 36 13.75 31.45 -1.77
N ILE A 37 13.43 31.44 -0.47
CA ILE A 37 14.02 30.50 0.50
C ILE A 37 13.73 29.05 0.09
N ALA A 38 12.47 28.75 -0.27
CA ALA A 38 12.08 27.40 -0.69
C ALA A 38 12.77 26.94 -1.98
N LEU A 39 12.93 27.85 -2.95
CA LEU A 39 13.59 27.56 -4.22
C LEU A 39 15.09 27.36 -4.04
N LYS A 40 15.76 28.23 -3.27
CA LYS A 40 17.18 28.09 -2.91
C LYS A 40 17.46 26.76 -2.22
N ARG A 41 16.66 26.40 -1.21
CA ARG A 41 16.78 25.11 -0.52
C ARG A 41 16.54 23.91 -1.44
N SER A 42 15.57 24.00 -2.35
CA SER A 42 15.31 22.94 -3.32
C SER A 42 16.45 22.76 -4.32
N LEU A 43 17.09 23.85 -4.71
CA LEU A 43 18.23 23.84 -5.63
C LEU A 43 19.48 23.26 -4.96
N GLU A 44 19.77 23.63 -3.71
CA GLU A 44 20.87 23.08 -2.91
C GLU A 44 20.74 21.56 -2.77
N ILE A 45 19.54 21.07 -2.43
CA ILE A 45 19.26 19.62 -2.36
C ILE A 45 19.47 18.95 -3.72
N GLY A 46 19.01 19.57 -4.81
CA GLY A 46 19.18 19.03 -6.16
C GLY A 46 20.65 18.93 -6.59
N LEU A 47 21.47 19.95 -6.28
CA LEU A 47 22.90 19.97 -6.57
C LEU A 47 23.64 18.90 -5.77
N GLU A 48 23.29 18.72 -4.49
CA GLU A 48 23.90 17.69 -3.65
C GLU A 48 23.56 16.27 -4.15
N LEU A 49 22.31 16.03 -4.55
CA LEU A 49 21.91 14.76 -5.17
C LEU A 49 22.67 14.47 -6.48
N GLN A 50 22.94 15.51 -7.30
CA GLN A 50 23.78 15.35 -8.50
C GLN A 50 25.24 15.06 -8.15
N ARG A 51 25.79 15.70 -7.12
CA ARG A 51 27.16 15.44 -6.64
C ARG A 51 27.30 13.99 -6.17
N ILE A 52 26.38 13.52 -5.34
CA ILE A 52 26.34 12.12 -4.85
C ILE A 52 26.26 11.13 -6.04
N ARG A 53 25.47 11.44 -7.07
CA ARG A 53 25.41 10.62 -8.29
C ARG A 53 26.73 10.56 -9.05
N LYS A 54 27.47 11.67 -9.13
CA LYS A 54 28.76 11.74 -9.85
C LYS A 54 29.91 11.06 -9.08
N THR A 55 29.90 11.13 -7.75
CA THR A 55 30.94 10.51 -6.92
C THR A 55 30.71 9.01 -6.70
N ARG A 56 29.55 8.49 -7.06
CA ARG A 56 29.26 7.05 -7.02
C ARG A 56 30.09 6.35 -8.10
N PRO A 57 31.06 5.48 -7.73
CA PRO A 57 31.91 4.82 -8.71
C PRO A 57 31.06 3.95 -9.64
N ALA A 58 31.30 4.06 -10.95
CA ALA A 58 30.64 3.28 -12.00
C ALA A 58 30.94 1.76 -11.94
N ASN A 59 31.63 1.29 -10.89
CA ASN A 59 32.07 -0.08 -10.73
C ASN A 59 30.98 -0.95 -10.09
N ILE A 60 29.86 -1.14 -10.77
CA ILE A 60 29.10 -2.40 -10.70
C ILE A 60 28.55 -2.69 -12.10
N THR A 61 29.43 -3.01 -13.04
CA THR A 61 29.06 -3.85 -14.18
C THR A 61 28.88 -5.26 -13.61
N GLN A 62 27.70 -5.56 -13.08
CA GLN A 62 27.33 -6.93 -12.74
C GLN A 62 27.14 -7.69 -14.04
N THR A 63 28.18 -8.41 -14.44
CA THR A 63 28.12 -9.55 -15.36
C THR A 63 27.21 -10.60 -14.71
N ALA A 64 25.92 -10.54 -14.98
CA ALA A 64 24.98 -11.58 -14.62
C ALA A 64 24.55 -12.30 -15.92
N GLU A 65 25.36 -13.26 -16.34
CA GLU A 65 24.88 -14.38 -17.16
C GLU A 65 23.83 -15.11 -16.30
N GLY A 66 22.55 -14.79 -16.54
CA GLY A 66 21.45 -15.50 -15.92
C GLY A 66 21.28 -16.88 -16.56
N PRO A 67 21.00 -17.93 -15.77
CA PRO A 67 20.73 -19.26 -16.29
C PRO A 67 19.45 -19.25 -17.14
N GLN A 68 19.52 -19.87 -18.32
CA GLN A 68 18.34 -20.16 -19.14
C GLN A 68 17.44 -21.14 -18.38
N ILE A 69 16.31 -20.63 -17.88
CA ILE A 69 15.26 -21.47 -17.30
C ILE A 69 14.44 -22.03 -18.47
N HIS A 70 14.52 -23.34 -18.67
CA HIS A 70 13.66 -24.06 -19.59
C HIS A 70 12.19 -23.92 -19.18
N ALA A 71 11.36 -23.45 -20.12
CA ALA A 71 9.92 -23.38 -19.98
C ALA A 71 9.35 -24.81 -19.88
N ALA A 72 8.72 -25.11 -18.75
CA ALA A 72 7.83 -26.26 -18.64
C ALA A 72 6.42 -25.81 -19.07
N ASP A 73 5.88 -26.48 -20.07
CA ASP A 73 4.48 -26.41 -20.48
C ASP A 73 3.59 -26.70 -19.27
N SER A 74 2.82 -25.71 -18.87
CA SER A 74 1.68 -25.88 -17.95
C SER A 74 0.49 -25.17 -18.57
N GLN A 75 -0.54 -25.96 -18.87
CA GLN A 75 -1.78 -25.49 -19.49
C GLN A 75 -2.47 -24.46 -18.57
N PRO A 76 -3.06 -23.39 -19.13
CA PRO A 76 -3.73 -22.38 -18.33
C PRO A 76 -5.15 -22.86 -17.95
N GLU A 77 -5.41 -22.95 -16.66
CA GLU A 77 -6.78 -22.83 -16.14
C GLU A 77 -7.26 -21.40 -16.45
N THR A 78 -8.31 -21.30 -17.27
CA THR A 78 -8.92 -20.04 -17.66
C THR A 78 -9.76 -19.47 -16.51
N ASP A 79 -9.10 -18.95 -15.49
CA ASP A 79 -9.74 -18.03 -14.57
C ASP A 79 -9.95 -16.70 -15.28
N THR A 80 -11.21 -16.38 -15.54
CA THR A 80 -11.63 -15.14 -16.18
C THR A 80 -11.53 -14.00 -15.17
N HIS A 81 -10.30 -13.62 -14.82
CA HIS A 81 -10.06 -12.44 -14.01
C HIS A 81 -10.41 -11.21 -14.83
N SER A 82 -11.60 -10.65 -14.57
CA SER A 82 -11.94 -9.30 -14.98
C SER A 82 -10.97 -8.34 -14.30
N SER A 83 -9.87 -8.06 -14.99
CA SER A 83 -8.92 -7.02 -14.63
C SER A 83 -9.63 -5.68 -14.68
N SER A 84 -10.23 -5.28 -13.57
CA SER A 84 -10.67 -3.90 -13.33
C SER A 84 -9.42 -3.04 -13.13
N SER A 85 -8.65 -2.87 -14.21
CA SER A 85 -7.54 -1.95 -14.32
C SER A 85 -8.12 -0.55 -14.54
N ALA A 86 -8.32 0.18 -13.45
CA ALA A 86 -8.66 1.59 -13.51
C ALA A 86 -7.37 2.42 -13.52
N LEU A 87 -6.81 2.71 -14.70
CA LEU A 87 -5.82 3.78 -14.92
C LEU A 87 -5.98 4.35 -16.34
N PRO A 88 -5.57 5.60 -16.66
CA PRO A 88 -5.15 6.71 -15.80
C PRO A 88 -5.90 8.03 -16.10
N GLY A 89 -6.09 8.85 -15.07
CA GLY A 89 -6.58 10.23 -15.19
C GLY A 89 -7.18 10.72 -13.88
N ASP A 90 -6.33 11.17 -12.97
CA ASP A 90 -6.72 12.03 -11.83
C ASP A 90 -7.43 11.39 -10.61
N ARG A 91 -7.41 10.07 -10.48
CA ARG A 91 -7.80 9.40 -9.22
C ARG A 91 -6.71 8.45 -8.76
N ALA A 92 -5.87 8.88 -7.82
CA ALA A 92 -5.26 7.96 -6.87
C ALA A 92 -6.40 7.44 -5.97
N GLY A 93 -7.26 6.59 -6.54
CA GLY A 93 -8.46 6.08 -5.91
C GLY A 93 -8.12 4.99 -4.89
N ARG A 94 -9.03 4.79 -3.95
CA ARG A 94 -8.91 3.67 -3.01
C ARG A 94 -8.98 2.34 -3.75
N LEU A 95 -8.05 1.44 -3.46
CA LEU A 95 -8.12 0.06 -3.89
C LEU A 95 -9.32 -0.61 -3.23
N THR A 96 -10.09 -1.36 -4.01
CA THR A 96 -11.19 -2.18 -3.47
C THR A 96 -10.68 -3.48 -2.88
N GLN A 97 -9.54 -3.97 -3.37
CA GLN A 97 -8.98 -5.28 -3.06
C GLN A 97 -7.46 -5.23 -2.91
N ILE A 98 -6.92 -6.16 -2.12
CA ILE A 98 -5.48 -6.36 -1.96
C ILE A 98 -5.22 -7.84 -2.22
N HIS A 99 -4.20 -8.11 -3.02
CA HIS A 99 -3.66 -9.45 -3.22
C HIS A 99 -2.37 -9.58 -2.43
N LEU A 100 -2.27 -10.63 -1.63
CA LEU A 100 -1.08 -10.87 -0.82
C LEU A 100 -0.05 -11.67 -1.61
N PRO A 101 1.25 -11.31 -1.56
CA PRO A 101 2.32 -12.09 -2.16
C PRO A 101 2.69 -13.32 -1.33
N ILE A 102 1.92 -13.66 -0.31
CA ILE A 102 2.16 -14.77 0.60
C ILE A 102 1.00 -15.77 0.59
N THR A 103 1.31 -17.05 0.82
CA THR A 103 0.32 -18.12 0.95
C THR A 103 -0.37 -18.07 2.30
N SER A 104 -1.50 -18.77 2.48
CA SER A 104 -2.21 -18.81 3.76
C SER A 104 -1.44 -19.48 4.91
N GLU A 105 -0.40 -20.25 4.60
CA GLU A 105 0.40 -20.99 5.59
C GLU A 105 1.60 -20.19 6.11
N GLU A 106 2.06 -19.20 5.35
CA GLU A 106 3.14 -18.32 5.79
C GLU A 106 2.71 -17.45 6.98
N ARG A 107 3.68 -16.94 7.72
CA ARG A 107 3.43 -15.95 8.77
C ARG A 107 3.06 -14.60 8.16
N SER A 108 2.16 -13.86 8.80
CA SER A 108 1.71 -12.55 8.28
C SER A 108 2.80 -11.47 8.33
N ASP A 109 3.72 -11.54 9.30
CA ASP A 109 4.88 -10.64 9.42
C ASP A 109 5.77 -10.61 8.16
N ARG A 110 5.72 -11.67 7.35
CA ARG A 110 6.43 -11.76 6.07
C ARG A 110 6.11 -10.61 5.12
N ILE A 111 4.87 -10.10 5.10
CA ILE A 111 4.51 -8.92 4.29
C ILE A 111 5.33 -7.70 4.71
N PHE A 112 5.46 -7.50 6.02
CA PHE A 112 6.20 -6.38 6.57
C PHE A 112 7.72 -6.55 6.40
N GLU A 113 8.24 -7.78 6.52
CA GLU A 113 9.64 -8.08 6.17
C GLU A 113 9.95 -7.71 4.71
N LEU A 114 9.09 -8.11 3.77
CA LEU A 114 9.24 -7.77 2.34
C LEU A 114 9.20 -6.26 2.09
N LEU A 115 8.39 -5.53 2.86
CA LEU A 115 8.32 -4.07 2.80
C LEU A 115 9.64 -3.43 3.22
N ILE A 116 10.19 -3.87 4.35
CA ILE A 116 11.48 -3.36 4.88
C ILE A 116 12.60 -3.65 3.90
N LEU A 117 12.69 -4.89 3.40
CA LEU A 117 13.69 -5.28 2.39
C LEU A 117 13.58 -4.43 1.11
N THR A 118 12.36 -4.20 0.62
CA THR A 118 12.14 -3.37 -0.58
C THR A 118 12.64 -1.95 -0.36
N ARG A 119 12.36 -1.37 0.81
CA ARG A 119 12.84 -0.04 1.19
C ARG A 119 14.36 0.01 1.30
N GLU A 120 14.98 -0.98 1.92
CA GLU A 120 16.44 -1.07 2.03
C GLU A 120 17.12 -1.09 0.66
N TRP A 121 16.64 -1.93 -0.27
CA TRP A 121 17.22 -1.98 -1.62
C TRP A 121 17.11 -0.65 -2.37
N LEU A 122 16.02 0.07 -2.19
CA LEU A 122 15.78 1.36 -2.84
C LEU A 122 16.60 2.49 -2.22
N ASN A 123 16.93 2.39 -0.93
CA ASN A 123 17.86 3.30 -0.26
C ASN A 123 19.32 3.01 -0.67
N GLU A 124 19.66 1.74 -0.89
CA GLU A 124 21.00 1.33 -1.33
C GLU A 124 21.28 1.79 -2.77
N ALA A 125 20.33 1.60 -3.69
CA ALA A 125 20.50 1.92 -5.10
C ALA A 125 19.20 2.35 -5.78
N PRO A 126 19.27 3.27 -6.77
CA PRO A 126 18.12 3.54 -7.62
C PRO A 126 17.80 2.30 -8.45
N LEU A 127 16.64 1.69 -8.21
CA LEU A 127 16.14 0.53 -8.95
C LEU A 127 14.93 0.92 -9.77
N THR A 128 14.72 0.25 -10.90
CA THR A 128 13.47 0.28 -11.65
C THR A 128 12.41 -0.61 -10.98
N TYR A 129 11.13 -0.37 -11.30
CA TYR A 129 10.06 -1.25 -10.83
C TYR A 129 10.27 -2.71 -11.24
N GLN A 130 10.82 -2.96 -12.44
CA GLN A 130 11.14 -4.30 -12.91
C GLN A 130 12.24 -4.96 -12.07
N GLU A 131 13.28 -4.23 -11.68
CA GLU A 131 14.37 -4.77 -10.87
C GLU A 131 13.92 -5.07 -9.44
N VAL A 132 13.07 -4.21 -8.86
CA VAL A 132 12.42 -4.49 -7.57
C VAL A 132 11.61 -5.79 -7.67
N TRP A 133 10.80 -5.92 -8.72
CA TRP A 133 10.02 -7.15 -8.97
C TRP A 133 10.91 -8.39 -9.08
N ARG A 134 11.99 -8.36 -9.87
CA ARG A 134 12.94 -9.48 -10.00
C ARG A 134 13.60 -9.85 -8.67
N LYS A 135 13.89 -8.88 -7.80
CA LYS A 135 14.42 -9.14 -6.45
C LYS A 135 13.36 -9.73 -5.51
N LEU A 136 12.09 -9.37 -5.68
CA LEU A 136 10.99 -9.88 -4.86
C LEU A 136 10.55 -11.29 -5.23
N ILE A 137 10.50 -11.65 -6.51
CA ILE A 137 10.00 -12.97 -6.98
C ILE A 137 10.54 -14.14 -6.17
N PRO A 138 11.87 -14.29 -5.97
CA PRO A 138 12.41 -15.46 -5.29
C PRO A 138 12.08 -15.51 -3.79
N ARG A 139 11.50 -14.44 -3.22
CA ARG A 139 11.21 -14.28 -1.79
C ARG A 139 9.72 -14.40 -1.45
N MET A 140 8.87 -14.46 -2.47
CA MET A 140 7.43 -14.66 -2.34
C MET A 140 7.11 -16.14 -2.54
N ALA A 141 6.19 -16.69 -1.76
CA ALA A 141 5.77 -18.08 -1.93
C ALA A 141 4.59 -18.24 -2.91
N SER A 142 4.05 -17.14 -3.43
CA SER A 142 2.92 -17.16 -4.36
C SER A 142 3.33 -16.74 -5.77
N HIS A 143 2.59 -17.24 -6.76
CA HIS A 143 2.63 -16.75 -8.15
C HIS A 143 1.92 -15.39 -8.29
N ALA A 144 2.30 -14.43 -7.44
CA ALA A 144 1.75 -13.09 -7.51
C ALA A 144 2.09 -12.47 -8.88
N GLN A 145 1.14 -11.74 -9.46
CA GLN A 145 1.42 -10.93 -10.63
C GLN A 145 2.19 -9.67 -10.19
N PRO A 146 3.07 -9.10 -11.04
CA PRO A 146 3.83 -7.91 -10.69
C PRO A 146 2.93 -6.72 -10.29
N GLN A 147 1.76 -6.58 -10.94
CA GLN A 147 0.81 -5.53 -10.63
C GLN A 147 0.26 -5.66 -9.19
N TYR A 148 -0.01 -6.88 -8.73
CA TYR A 148 -0.50 -7.11 -7.36
C TYR A 148 0.51 -6.67 -6.30
N VAL A 149 1.80 -6.82 -6.56
CA VAL A 149 2.85 -6.32 -5.66
C VAL A 149 2.93 -4.80 -5.70
N CYS A 150 2.79 -4.19 -6.88
CA CYS A 150 2.73 -2.74 -6.99
C CYS A 150 1.51 -2.15 -6.28
N ASP A 151 0.34 -2.79 -6.40
CA ASP A 151 -0.88 -2.40 -5.72
C ASP A 151 -0.74 -2.54 -4.20
N LEU A 152 -0.11 -3.61 -3.71
CA LEU A 152 0.20 -3.76 -2.29
C LEU A 152 1.17 -2.66 -1.80
N TRP A 153 2.22 -2.35 -2.54
CA TRP A 153 3.14 -1.27 -2.19
C TRP A 153 2.52 0.12 -2.29
N TYR A 154 1.57 0.31 -3.20
CA TYR A 154 0.73 1.49 -3.20
C TYR A 154 -0.16 1.52 -1.95
N ALA A 155 -0.84 0.43 -1.60
CA ALA A 155 -1.67 0.33 -0.40
C ALA A 155 -0.87 0.69 0.86
N LEU A 156 0.37 0.22 0.95
CA LEU A 156 1.26 0.41 2.11
C LEU A 156 2.05 1.72 2.08
N GLY A 157 1.76 2.62 1.12
CA GLY A 157 2.38 3.94 1.12
C GLY A 157 3.87 3.94 0.76
N ILE A 158 4.34 2.90 0.07
CA ILE A 158 5.73 2.75 -0.39
C ILE A 158 5.89 3.32 -1.79
N PHE A 159 4.96 3.00 -2.69
CA PHE A 159 4.94 3.47 -4.07
C PHE A 159 3.77 4.43 -4.33
N PRO A 160 3.90 5.31 -5.34
CA PRO A 160 2.73 5.93 -5.97
C PRO A 160 1.90 4.87 -6.71
N ALA A 161 0.66 5.21 -7.06
CA ALA A 161 -0.17 4.35 -7.91
C ALA A 161 0.47 4.27 -9.30
N ILE A 162 0.75 3.06 -9.78
CA ILE A 162 1.42 2.81 -11.06
C ILE A 162 0.78 1.65 -11.82
N ASP A 163 0.85 1.74 -13.16
CA ASP A 163 0.63 0.61 -14.07
C ASP A 163 2.00 -0.06 -14.29
N PHE A 164 2.19 -1.26 -13.76
CA PHE A 164 3.48 -1.95 -13.86
C PHE A 164 3.91 -2.15 -15.32
N HIS A 165 2.99 -2.53 -16.22
CA HIS A 165 3.35 -2.80 -17.62
C HIS A 165 3.88 -1.56 -18.33
N ARG A 166 3.33 -0.38 -18.01
CA ARG A 166 3.76 0.90 -18.58
C ARG A 166 4.98 1.51 -17.88
N SER A 167 5.15 1.23 -16.58
CA SER A 167 6.16 1.86 -15.74
C SER A 167 7.33 0.94 -15.37
N GLN A 168 7.37 -0.33 -15.80
CA GLN A 168 8.38 -1.29 -15.36
C GLN A 168 9.84 -0.83 -15.54
N SER A 169 10.15 -0.06 -16.59
CA SER A 169 11.49 0.48 -16.86
C SER A 169 11.77 1.83 -16.18
N GLN A 170 10.79 2.42 -15.51
CA GLN A 170 10.95 3.67 -14.76
C GLN A 170 11.58 3.38 -13.39
N LEU A 171 12.35 4.34 -12.88
CA LEU A 171 12.89 4.28 -11.53
C LEU A 171 11.74 4.23 -10.51
N ALA A 172 11.82 3.27 -9.60
CA ALA A 172 10.88 3.12 -8.51
C ALA A 172 11.01 4.32 -7.56
N LEU A 173 9.90 5.02 -7.36
CA LEU A 173 9.83 6.17 -6.46
C LEU A 173 9.35 5.70 -5.09
N VAL A 174 10.18 5.90 -4.06
CA VAL A 174 9.81 5.64 -2.67
C VAL A 174 9.14 6.87 -2.09
N THR A 175 7.94 6.71 -1.52
CA THR A 175 7.20 7.80 -0.86
C THR A 175 7.47 7.89 0.64
N VAL A 176 8.21 6.94 1.21
CA VAL A 176 8.57 6.89 2.64
C VAL A 176 9.97 7.46 2.85
N ALA A 177 10.14 8.31 3.87
CA ALA A 177 11.44 8.88 4.19
C ALA A 177 12.45 7.81 4.63
N GLU A 178 13.71 7.96 4.20
CA GLU A 178 14.83 7.06 4.49
C GLU A 178 15.22 7.06 5.98
N THR A 179 14.88 8.12 6.71
CA THR A 179 15.24 8.31 8.12
C THR A 179 14.29 7.61 9.09
N LEU A 180 13.15 7.08 8.63
CA LEU A 180 12.19 6.40 9.50
C LEU A 180 12.74 5.05 9.98
N GLY A 181 12.58 4.79 11.28
CA GLY A 181 12.84 3.49 11.88
C GLY A 181 11.71 2.50 11.58
N THR A 182 11.92 1.23 11.97
CA THR A 182 10.98 0.14 11.67
C THR A 182 9.58 0.38 12.24
N VAL A 183 9.48 0.97 13.43
CA VAL A 183 8.20 1.27 14.08
C VAL A 183 7.46 2.38 13.32
N GLU A 184 8.16 3.43 12.92
CA GLU A 184 7.59 4.54 12.16
C GLU A 184 7.14 4.09 10.77
N VAL A 185 7.92 3.23 10.10
CA VAL A 185 7.54 2.64 8.81
C VAL A 185 6.28 1.79 8.94
N ARG A 186 6.15 1.00 10.02
CA ARG A 186 4.94 0.22 10.30
C ARG A 186 3.72 1.12 10.48
N ASN A 187 3.85 2.17 11.28
CA ASN A 187 2.77 3.13 11.52
C ASN A 187 2.37 3.88 10.25
N HIS A 188 3.36 4.26 9.43
CA HIS A 188 3.13 4.86 8.11
C HIS A 188 2.35 3.92 7.20
N ALA A 189 2.81 2.67 7.06
CA ALA A 189 2.18 1.69 6.20
C ALA A 189 0.74 1.35 6.65
N LEU A 190 0.49 1.28 7.95
CA LEU A 190 -0.84 1.04 8.51
C LEU A 190 -1.80 2.19 8.18
N ARG A 191 -1.37 3.44 8.36
CA ARG A 191 -2.18 4.61 7.99
C ARG A 191 -2.45 4.66 6.49
N ALA A 192 -1.42 4.42 5.68
CA ALA A 192 -1.58 4.37 4.23
C ALA A 192 -2.58 3.27 3.80
N LEU A 193 -2.52 2.09 4.43
CA LEU A 193 -3.43 0.97 4.16
C LEU A 193 -4.88 1.36 4.44
N VAL A 194 -5.11 2.01 5.58
CA VAL A 194 -6.41 2.52 6.01
C VAL A 194 -6.94 3.59 5.03
N ASP A 195 -6.08 4.49 4.59
CA ASP A 195 -6.46 5.60 3.70
C ASP A 195 -6.74 5.13 2.26
N ARG A 196 -5.94 4.19 1.77
CA ARG A 196 -5.87 3.79 0.36
C ARG A 196 -6.66 2.53 0.04
N VAL A 197 -7.19 1.81 1.02
CA VAL A 197 -7.95 0.58 0.76
C VAL A 197 -9.34 0.65 1.38
N THR A 198 -10.34 0.49 0.50
CA THR A 198 -11.75 0.47 0.86
C THR A 198 -12.03 -0.67 1.84
N LEU A 199 -12.91 -0.42 2.82
CA LEU A 199 -13.33 -1.36 3.86
C LEU A 199 -12.28 -1.69 4.92
N ILE A 200 -11.03 -1.20 4.84
CA ILE A 200 -10.07 -1.35 5.95
C ILE A 200 -10.55 -0.60 7.21
N PRO A 201 -10.96 0.68 7.15
CA PRO A 201 -11.48 1.39 8.32
C PRO A 201 -12.66 0.66 8.98
N GLU A 202 -13.61 0.20 8.17
CA GLU A 202 -14.82 -0.51 8.61
C GLU A 202 -14.48 -1.89 9.19
N THR A 203 -13.49 -2.58 8.62
CA THR A 203 -12.99 -3.86 9.17
C THR A 203 -12.36 -3.65 10.55
N LEU A 204 -11.52 -2.62 10.72
CA LEU A 204 -10.94 -2.29 12.03
C LEU A 204 -12.00 -1.92 13.07
N ALA A 205 -12.94 -1.05 12.71
CA ALA A 205 -14.04 -0.65 13.59
C ALA A 205 -14.89 -1.86 14.02
N LEU A 206 -15.17 -2.78 13.09
CA LEU A 206 -15.94 -3.98 13.37
C LEU A 206 -15.21 -4.94 14.32
N VAL A 207 -13.91 -5.18 14.08
CA VAL A 207 -13.11 -6.06 14.93
C VAL A 207 -12.92 -5.45 16.33
N ALA A 208 -12.85 -4.12 16.45
CA ALA A 208 -12.79 -3.44 17.75
C ALA A 208 -14.07 -3.65 18.59
N GLN A 209 -15.23 -3.76 17.93
CA GLN A 209 -16.52 -3.96 18.61
C GLN A 209 -16.76 -5.41 19.04
N ILE A 210 -16.13 -6.37 18.38
CA ILE A 210 -16.39 -7.80 18.58
C ILE A 210 -15.12 -8.47 19.11
N ARG A 211 -15.14 -8.84 20.39
CA ARG A 211 -14.04 -9.58 21.00
C ARG A 211 -13.88 -10.95 20.32
N ARG A 212 -12.70 -11.21 19.74
CA ARG A 212 -12.28 -12.52 19.19
C ARG A 212 -13.17 -13.03 18.06
N SER A 213 -13.23 -12.24 16.98
CA SER A 213 -14.09 -12.55 15.84
C SER A 213 -13.49 -13.62 14.92
N SER A 214 -14.33 -14.47 14.33
CA SER A 214 -13.90 -15.36 13.24
C SER A 214 -13.95 -14.65 11.88
N THR A 215 -13.11 -15.06 10.92
CA THR A 215 -13.15 -14.52 9.54
C THR A 215 -14.54 -14.60 8.90
N PRO A 216 -15.30 -15.73 8.99
CA PRO A 216 -16.66 -15.80 8.45
C PRO A 216 -17.63 -14.82 9.11
N GLU A 217 -17.51 -14.59 10.42
CA GLU A 217 -18.35 -13.65 11.14
C GLU A 217 -18.09 -12.20 10.70
N ILE A 218 -16.82 -11.79 10.63
CA ILE A 218 -16.41 -10.46 10.15
C ILE A 218 -16.95 -10.25 8.73
N ARG A 219 -16.74 -11.24 7.85
CA ARG A 219 -17.22 -11.20 6.47
C ARG A 219 -18.74 -11.03 6.42
N ARG A 220 -19.50 -11.84 7.16
CA ARG A 220 -20.97 -11.79 7.17
C ARG A 220 -21.48 -10.40 7.56
N ARG A 221 -20.86 -9.76 8.56
CA ARG A 221 -21.26 -8.42 9.02
C ARG A 221 -20.86 -7.31 8.05
N LEU A 222 -19.75 -7.44 7.32
CA LEU A 222 -19.36 -6.48 6.27
C LEU A 222 -20.08 -6.72 4.94
N SER A 223 -20.59 -7.93 4.71
CA SER A 223 -21.24 -8.30 3.44
C SER A 223 -22.57 -7.57 3.20
N SER A 224 -23.17 -6.99 4.24
CA SER A 224 -24.32 -6.09 4.08
C SER A 224 -23.98 -4.82 3.29
N THR A 225 -22.69 -4.51 3.16
CA THR A 225 -22.19 -3.28 2.51
C THR A 225 -21.57 -3.58 1.14
N ALA A 226 -20.95 -4.74 0.95
CA ALA A 226 -20.32 -5.14 -0.31
C ALA A 226 -20.14 -6.66 -0.41
N GLU A 227 -20.20 -7.22 -1.62
CA GLU A 227 -19.81 -8.62 -1.84
C GLU A 227 -18.29 -8.78 -1.65
N ILE A 228 -17.90 -9.47 -0.59
CA ILE A 228 -16.48 -9.72 -0.25
C ILE A 228 -16.25 -11.23 -0.22
N THR A 229 -15.30 -11.70 -1.02
CA THR A 229 -14.93 -13.12 -1.00
C THR A 229 -14.19 -13.49 0.28
N GLY A 230 -14.18 -14.77 0.64
CA GLY A 230 -13.41 -15.25 1.78
C GLY A 230 -11.90 -14.99 1.63
N VAL A 231 -11.39 -15.07 0.40
CA VAL A 231 -9.99 -14.80 0.06
C VAL A 231 -9.64 -13.33 0.29
N GLN A 232 -10.47 -12.40 -0.21
CA GLN A 232 -10.27 -10.95 -0.01
C GLN A 232 -10.33 -10.57 1.46
N MET A 233 -11.29 -11.12 2.22
CA MET A 233 -11.38 -10.84 3.65
C MET A 233 -10.13 -11.32 4.39
N ARG A 234 -9.65 -12.53 4.08
CA ARG A 234 -8.43 -13.07 4.67
C ARG A 234 -7.22 -12.21 4.32
N ALA A 235 -7.09 -11.76 3.08
CA ALA A 235 -6.01 -10.88 2.64
C ALA A 235 -5.97 -9.57 3.44
N ARG A 236 -7.14 -8.95 3.69
CA ARG A 236 -7.25 -7.73 4.50
C ARG A 236 -6.83 -7.96 5.96
N LEU A 237 -7.40 -8.98 6.61
CA LEU A 237 -7.11 -9.27 8.02
C LEU A 237 -5.62 -9.59 8.23
N ARG A 238 -5.02 -10.34 7.32
CA ARG A 238 -3.59 -10.65 7.35
C ARG A 238 -2.70 -9.45 7.07
N SER A 239 -3.11 -8.52 6.20
CA SER A 239 -2.40 -7.25 6.01
C SER A 239 -2.39 -6.43 7.30
N LEU A 240 -3.54 -6.36 7.98
CA LEU A 240 -3.66 -5.65 9.26
C LEU A 240 -2.85 -6.31 10.37
N GLU A 241 -2.81 -7.65 10.40
CA GLU A 241 -1.95 -8.42 11.31
C GLU A 241 -0.46 -8.17 11.06
N ALA A 242 -0.03 -8.19 9.80
CA ALA A 242 1.35 -7.93 9.40
C ALA A 242 1.84 -6.55 9.87
N LEU A 243 0.94 -5.57 9.87
CA LEU A 243 1.20 -4.21 10.34
C LEU A 243 0.94 -4.03 11.84
N GLY A 244 0.62 -5.10 12.56
CA GLY A 244 0.43 -5.11 14.00
C GLY A 244 -0.85 -4.43 14.48
N ALA A 245 -1.83 -4.18 13.61
CA ALA A 245 -3.13 -3.61 14.00
C ALA A 245 -4.08 -4.66 14.58
N LEU A 246 -3.92 -5.91 14.15
CA LEU A 246 -4.70 -7.06 14.60
C LEU A 246 -3.78 -8.19 15.08
N GLN A 247 -4.33 -9.11 15.85
CA GLN A 247 -3.72 -10.39 16.22
C GLN A 247 -4.73 -11.53 16.12
N ASN A 248 -4.26 -12.75 15.86
CA ASN A 248 -5.10 -13.93 15.63
C ASN A 248 -4.69 -15.17 16.45
N GLU A 249 -4.61 -15.05 17.76
CA GLU A 249 -4.29 -16.21 18.64
C GLU A 249 -5.50 -17.10 18.90
N GLN A 250 -6.68 -16.50 19.09
CA GLN A 250 -7.94 -17.18 19.43
C GLN A 250 -9.11 -16.58 18.63
N GLY A 251 -8.82 -16.13 17.42
CA GLY A 251 -9.69 -15.24 16.64
C GLY A 251 -9.14 -13.81 16.59
N TRP A 252 -9.69 -13.04 15.66
CA TRP A 252 -9.23 -11.68 15.38
C TRP A 252 -9.59 -10.74 16.51
N SER A 253 -8.58 -10.01 17.00
CA SER A 253 -8.74 -8.94 17.99
C SER A 253 -7.84 -7.76 17.63
N ILE A 254 -8.27 -6.57 18.03
CA ILE A 254 -7.52 -5.34 17.82
C ILE A 254 -6.39 -5.23 18.86
N THR A 255 -5.21 -4.77 18.42
CA THR A 255 -4.07 -4.48 19.29
C THR A 255 -4.12 -3.02 19.76
N ASN A 256 -3.21 -2.62 20.65
CA ASN A 256 -3.07 -1.21 21.05
C ASN A 256 -2.80 -0.31 19.84
N LEU A 257 -1.91 -0.72 18.93
CA LEU A 257 -1.61 0.04 17.72
C LEU A 257 -2.84 0.16 16.80
N GLY A 258 -3.62 -0.92 16.65
CA GLY A 258 -4.85 -0.88 15.89
C GLY A 258 -5.88 0.08 16.49
N ALA A 259 -6.00 0.09 17.83
CA ALA A 259 -6.90 0.97 18.56
C ALA A 259 -6.50 2.44 18.41
N GLU A 260 -5.21 2.77 18.55
CA GLU A 260 -4.68 4.12 18.33
C GLU A 260 -5.00 4.64 16.93
N VAL A 261 -4.81 3.82 15.89
CA VAL A 261 -5.17 4.20 14.51
C VAL A 261 -6.68 4.38 14.38
N LEU A 262 -7.49 3.50 14.97
CA LEU A 262 -8.95 3.62 14.92
C LEU A 262 -9.47 4.89 15.62
N GLU A 263 -8.85 5.33 16.72
CA GLU A 263 -9.18 6.59 17.39
C GLU A 263 -8.93 7.79 16.47
N THR A 264 -7.80 7.80 15.74
CA THR A 264 -7.52 8.86 14.75
C THR A 264 -8.54 8.87 13.60
N LEU A 265 -9.07 7.70 13.23
CA LEU A 265 -10.13 7.60 12.21
C LEU A 265 -11.50 8.00 12.74
N SER A 266 -11.80 7.76 14.02
CA SER A 266 -13.13 8.03 14.60
C SER A 266 -13.44 9.53 14.62
N VAL A 267 -12.42 10.37 14.74
CA VAL A 267 -12.52 11.82 14.52
C VAL A 267 -13.05 12.14 13.12
N SER A 268 -12.74 11.30 12.12
CA SER A 268 -13.18 11.44 10.73
C SER A 268 -14.46 10.65 10.40
N LEU A 269 -14.70 9.51 11.06
CA LEU A 269 -15.87 8.66 10.82
C LEU A 269 -17.17 9.20 11.43
N ASN A 270 -17.10 10.08 12.43
CA ASN A 270 -18.31 10.77 12.93
C ASN A 270 -18.98 11.63 11.85
N ASP A 271 -18.27 11.97 10.77
CA ASP A 271 -18.83 12.63 9.58
C ASP A 271 -19.52 11.64 8.63
N ILE A 272 -19.32 10.34 8.81
CA ILE A 272 -19.85 9.27 7.96
C ILE A 272 -20.90 8.51 8.78
N ALA A 273 -22.17 8.86 8.58
CA ALA A 273 -23.29 8.22 9.25
C ALA A 273 -23.35 6.71 8.93
N ILE A 274 -22.74 5.88 9.78
CA ILE A 274 -22.93 4.42 9.71
C ILE A 274 -24.39 4.16 10.10
N PRO A 275 -25.21 3.52 9.25
CA PRO A 275 -26.57 3.19 9.60
C PRO A 275 -26.53 2.31 10.84
N ARG A 276 -27.13 2.79 11.94
CA ARG A 276 -27.31 1.95 13.12
C ARG A 276 -28.08 0.70 12.66
N PRO A 277 -27.65 -0.51 13.03
CA PRO A 277 -28.42 -1.71 12.74
C PRO A 277 -29.84 -1.45 13.23
N ARG A 278 -30.83 -1.62 12.33
CA ARG A 278 -32.22 -1.46 12.72
C ARG A 278 -32.42 -2.35 13.95
N PRO A 279 -32.99 -1.83 15.06
CA PRO A 279 -33.32 -2.68 16.19
C PRO A 279 -34.10 -3.85 15.62
N SER A 280 -33.57 -5.06 15.81
CA SER A 280 -34.22 -6.29 15.39
C SER A 280 -35.65 -6.22 15.89
N GLU A 281 -36.61 -6.17 14.97
CA GLU A 281 -38.02 -6.10 15.34
C GLU A 281 -38.27 -7.23 16.36
N PRO A 282 -38.79 -6.91 17.56
CA PRO A 282 -39.10 -7.93 18.54
C PRO A 282 -39.98 -8.98 17.88
N GLY A 283 -39.55 -10.23 18.00
CA GLY A 283 -39.96 -11.34 17.16
C GLY A 283 -41.44 -11.33 16.77
N ARG A 284 -41.69 -11.24 15.46
CA ARG A 284 -42.91 -11.79 14.89
C ARG A 284 -42.82 -13.31 14.99
N ASP A 285 -43.35 -13.81 16.10
CA ASP A 285 -43.99 -15.10 16.30
C ASP A 285 -43.47 -16.27 15.46
N ALA A 286 -42.62 -17.07 16.11
CA ALA A 286 -42.41 -18.48 15.78
C ALA A 286 -43.62 -19.37 16.18
N SER A 287 -44.83 -18.81 16.26
CA SER A 287 -46.06 -19.51 16.61
C SER A 287 -46.82 -19.90 15.33
N ARG A 288 -46.23 -20.78 14.51
CA ARG A 288 -46.96 -21.44 13.40
C ARG A 288 -46.28 -22.74 12.95
N LEU A 289 -46.08 -23.66 13.88
CA LEU A 289 -45.82 -25.07 13.60
C LEU A 289 -46.64 -25.96 14.54
N ASP A 290 -47.96 -25.79 14.49
CA ASP A 290 -48.89 -26.84 14.90
C ASP A 290 -49.69 -27.26 13.66
N GLY A 291 -49.51 -28.50 13.23
CA GLY A 291 -50.38 -29.13 12.23
C GLY A 291 -49.67 -29.72 11.01
N ILE A 292 -48.82 -30.73 11.21
CA ILE A 292 -48.71 -31.80 10.22
C ILE A 292 -49.05 -33.10 10.95
N GLY A 293 -50.20 -33.64 10.58
CA GLY A 293 -50.79 -34.83 11.18
C GLY A 293 -49.97 -36.09 10.92
N PHE A 294 -50.03 -36.94 11.94
CA PHE A 294 -49.81 -38.38 11.84
C PHE A 294 -50.57 -38.98 10.64
N LEU A 295 -49.87 -39.79 9.85
CA LEU A 295 -50.48 -40.88 9.09
C LEU A 295 -49.68 -42.14 9.42
N GLU A 296 -50.33 -43.02 10.19
CA GLU A 296 -49.96 -44.42 10.36
C GLU A 296 -49.97 -45.13 9.01
N LEU A 297 -48.90 -45.88 8.72
CA LEU A 297 -48.91 -47.16 7.99
C LEU A 297 -47.64 -47.94 8.39
#